data_AF-A0A7V6I3N9-F1
#
_entry.id   AF-A0A7V6I3N9-F1
#
_cell.length_a   1.000
_cell.length_b   1.000
_cell.length_c   1.000
_cell.angle_alpha   90.00
_cell.angle_beta   90.00
_cell.angle_gamma   90.00
#
_symmetry.space_group_name_H-M   'P 1'
#
loop_
_entity.id
_entity.type
_entity.pdbx_description
1 polymer ?
#
loop_
_entity_poly.entity_id
_entity_poly.type
_entity_poly.pdbx_seq_one_letter_code
_entity_poly.pdbx_strand_id
1 'polypeptide(L)' 'MEQRGRFVELGEKDVGTLLLQYSWPAIVAMIAASLYNMVDSIFIGHGVGALALSGLAASFPMMNLSAAFGSLVG' A
#
# COMPACT_ATOMS: atom_id res chain seq x y z
N MET A 1 16.65 4.40 -24.31
CA MET A 1 16.21 5.76 -24.72
C MET A 1 14.78 6.08 -24.27
N GLU A 2 14.00 5.10 -23.81
CA GLU A 2 12.62 5.26 -23.34
C GLU A 2 12.44 6.04 -22.02
N GLN A 3 13.40 5.94 -21.10
CA GLN A 3 13.32 6.65 -19.82
C GLN A 3 13.35 8.19 -19.97
N ARG A 4 14.01 8.70 -21.02
CA ARG A 4 14.13 10.15 -21.29
C ARG A 4 12.78 10.78 -21.67
N GLY A 5 11.86 10.02 -22.27
CA GLY A 5 10.52 10.49 -22.65
C GLY A 5 9.55 10.65 -21.48
N ARG A 6 9.62 9.79 -20.45
CA ARG A 6 8.75 9.88 -19.26
C ARG A 6 9.02 11.12 -18.42
N PHE A 7 10.28 11.54 -18.33
CA PHE A 7 10.63 12.78 -17.62
C PHE A 7 10.15 14.03 -18.38
N VAL A 8 10.02 13.95 -19.71
CA VAL A 8 9.40 15.00 -20.53
C VAL A 8 7.87 14.99 -20.35
N GLU A 9 7.23 13.81 -20.29
CA GLU A 9 5.79 13.70 -20.02
C GLU A 9 5.38 14.31 -18.67
N LEU A 10 6.18 14.14 -17.61
CA LEU A 10 5.92 14.73 -16.29
C LEU A 10 6.02 16.27 -16.28
N GLY A 11 6.73 16.87 -17.24
CA GLY A 11 6.91 18.32 -17.36
C GLY A 11 6.05 18.99 -18.45
N GLU A 12 5.58 18.24 -19.45
CA GLU A 12 4.75 18.76 -20.56
C GLU A 12 3.25 18.47 -20.43
N LYS A 13 2.83 17.36 -19.80
CA LYS A 13 1.40 17.01 -19.69
C LYS A 13 0.73 17.74 -18.52
N ASP A 14 -0.54 18.08 -18.71
CA ASP A 14 -1.36 18.65 -17.65
C ASP A 14 -1.36 17.77 -16.39
N VAL A 15 -1.12 18.41 -15.24
CA VAL A 15 -1.06 17.78 -13.92
C VAL A 15 -2.29 16.91 -13.67
N GLY A 16 -3.48 17.32 -14.13
CA GLY A 16 -4.71 16.55 -13.98
C GLY A 16 -4.70 15.19 -14.68
N THR A 17 -4.09 15.08 -15.86
CA THR A 17 -4.00 13.82 -16.61
C THR A 17 -3.03 12.86 -15.93
N LEU A 18 -1.89 13.38 -15.48
CA LEU A 18 -0.89 12.61 -14.73
C LEU A 18 -1.44 12.12 -13.39
N LEU A 19 -2.15 12.99 -12.66
CA LEU A 19 -2.84 12.61 -11.42
C LEU A 19 -3.82 11.47 -11.68
N LEU A 20 -4.72 11.59 -12.66
CA LEU A 20 -5.68 10.50 -12.94
C LEU A 20 -4.98 9.20 -13.37
N GLN A 21 -3.93 9.28 -14.19
CA GLN A 21 -3.18 8.13 -14.69
C GLN A 21 -2.50 7.33 -13.56
N TYR A 22 -1.94 8.00 -12.55
CA TYR A 22 -1.24 7.33 -11.45
C TYR A 22 -2.14 7.12 -10.21
N SER A 23 -3.09 8.01 -9.94
CA SER A 23 -3.97 7.91 -8.77
C SER A 23 -4.98 6.78 -8.91
N TRP A 24 -5.55 6.53 -10.09
CA TRP A 24 -6.50 5.41 -10.24
C TRP A 24 -5.92 4.05 -9.85
N PRO A 25 -4.77 3.60 -10.41
CA PRO A 25 -4.17 2.34 -10.00
C PRO A 25 -3.72 2.35 -8.53
N ALA A 26 -3.24 3.48 -8.00
CA ALA A 26 -2.88 3.61 -6.59
C ALA A 26 -4.10 3.45 -5.65
N ILE A 27 -5.24 4.07 -5.98
CA ILE A 27 -6.49 3.95 -5.22
C ILE A 27 -6.97 2.50 -5.19
N VAL A 28 -6.96 1.82 -6.34
CA VAL A 28 -7.35 0.40 -6.41
C VAL A 28 -6.41 -0.46 -5.57
N ALA A 29 -5.10 -0.22 -5.64
CA ALA A 29 -4.12 -0.94 -4.83
C ALA A 29 -4.34 -0.71 -3.33
N MET A 30 -4.62 0.52 -2.91
CA MET A 30 -4.91 0.84 -1.51
C MET A 30 -6.21 0.19 -1.02
N ILE A 31 -7.26 0.17 -1.84
CA ILE A 31 -8.51 -0.51 -1.51
C ILE A 31 -8.28 -2.01 -1.35
N ALA A 32 -7.58 -2.64 -2.30
CA ALA A 32 -7.27 -4.07 -2.23
C ALA A 32 -6.43 -4.41 -0.98
N ALA A 33 -5.43 -3.60 -0.66
CA ALA A 33 -4.62 -3.77 0.54
C ALA A 33 -5.46 -3.62 1.82
N SER A 34 -6.36 -2.64 1.88
CA SER A 34 -7.24 -2.45 3.04
C SER A 34 -8.22 -3.62 3.21
N LEU A 35 -8.80 -4.11 2.11
CA LEU A 35 -9.66 -5.29 2.11
C LEU A 35 -8.89 -6.53 2.59
N TYR A 36 -7.66 -6.73 2.14
CA TYR A 36 -6.80 -7.81 2.62
C TYR A 36 -6.61 -7.74 4.15
N ASN A 37 -6.26 -6.57 4.69
CA ASN A 37 -6.06 -6.39 6.14
C ASN A 37 -7.36 -6.62 6.94
N MET A 38 -8.50 -6.19 6.39
CA MET A 38 -9.81 -6.38 7.04
C MET A 38 -10.23 -7.84 7.04
N VAL A 39 -10.07 -8.54 5.91
CA VAL A 39 -10.37 -9.97 5.80
C VAL A 39 -9.43 -10.77 6.69
N ASP A 40 -8.12 -10.53 6.61
CA ASP A 40 -7.12 -11.18 7.45
C ASP A 40 -7.46 -11.03 8.95
N SER A 41 -7.79 -9.82 9.40
CA SER A 41 -8.20 -9.56 10.78
C SER A 41 -9.49 -10.30 11.19
N ILE A 42 -10.47 -10.43 10.30
CA ILE A 42 -11.72 -11.16 10.56
C ILE A 42 -11.44 -12.67 10.68
N PHE A 43 -10.62 -13.22 9.80
CA PHE A 43 -10.25 -14.64 9.80
C PHE A 43 -9.40 -14.99 11.02
N ILE A 44 -8.42 -14.15 11.36
CA ILE A 44 -7.61 -14.29 12.59
C ILE A 44 -8.52 -14.22 13.83
N GLY A 45 -9.43 -13.25 13.86
CA GLY A 45 -10.37 -13.05 14.96
C GLY A 45 -11.36 -14.20 15.14
N HIS A 46 -11.91 -14.76 14.06
CA HIS A 46 -12.82 -15.92 14.12
C HIS A 46 -12.11 -17.24 14.40
N GLY A 47 -10.88 -17.42 13.88
CA GLY A 47 -10.13 -18.67 14.02
C GLY A 47 -9.49 -18.86 15.40
N VAL A 48 -9.03 -17.78 16.04
CA VAL A 48 -8.19 -17.85 17.26
C VAL A 48 -8.73 -16.95 18.39
N GLY A 49 -9.62 -16.01 18.09
CA GLY A 49 -10.27 -15.16 19.08
C GLY A 49 -9.47 -13.90 19.45
N ALA A 50 -9.91 -13.23 20.51
CA ALA A 50 -9.39 -11.92 20.93
C ALA A 50 -7.88 -11.90 21.22
N LEU A 51 -7.29 -13.02 21.67
CA LEU A 51 -5.86 -13.11 21.93
C LEU A 51 -5.01 -12.93 20.67
N ALA A 52 -5.49 -13.40 19.51
CA ALA A 52 -4.75 -13.24 18.26
C ALA A 52 -4.84 -11.82 17.69
N LEU A 53 -5.97 -11.14 17.86
CA LEU A 53 -6.09 -9.71 17.55
C LEU A 53 -5.14 -8.87 18.42
N SER A 54 -5.00 -9.19 19.71
CA SER A 54 -4.02 -8.54 20.58
C SER A 54 -2.57 -8.84 20.17
N GLY A 55 -2.27 -10.07 19.76
CA GLY A 55 -0.96 -10.44 19.22
C GLY A 55 -0.62 -9.74 17.90
N LEU A 56 -1.62 -9.58 17.03
CA LEU A 56 -1.50 -8.80 15.79
C LEU A 56 -1.20 -7.33 16.11
N ALA A 57 -1.92 -6.73 17.06
CA ALA A 57 -1.67 -5.36 17.50
C ALA A 57 -0.26 -5.18 18.09
N ALA A 58 0.22 -6.15 18.87
CA ALA A 58 1.59 -6.16 19.39
C ALA A 58 2.66 -6.31 18.28
N SER A 59 2.29 -6.85 17.12
CA SER A 59 3.18 -7.05 15.98
C SER A 59 3.25 -5.84 15.04
N PHE A 60 2.33 -4.87 15.14
CA PHE A 60 2.34 -3.66 14.32
C PHE A 60 3.68 -2.88 14.30
N PRO A 61 4.42 -2.73 15.42
CA PRO A 61 5.73 -2.09 15.40
C PRO A 61 6.73 -2.79 14.46
N MET A 62 6.69 -4.12 14.38
CA MET A 62 7.56 -4.92 13.52
C MET A 62 7.15 -4.79 12.04
N MET A 63 5.85 -4.71 11.78
CA MET A 63 5.31 -4.46 10.44
C MET A 63 5.71 -3.07 9.95
N ASN A 64 5.62 -2.05 10.80
CA ASN A 64 6.04 -0.69 10.48
C ASN A 64 7.55 -0.60 10.20
N LEU A 65 8.38 -1.29 10.99
CA LEU A 65 9.81 -1.40 10.73
C LEU A 65 10.09 -2.04 9.36
N SER A 66 9.41 -3.14 9.06
CA SER A 66 9.56 -3.83 7.77
C SER A 66 9.17 -2.94 6.58
N ALA A 67 8.07 -2.19 6.71
CA ALA A 67 7.65 -1.21 5.71
C ALA A 67 8.66 -0.06 5.56
N ALA A 68 9.23 0.42 6.67
CA ALA A 68 10.25 1.48 6.66
C ALA A 68 11.52 1.03 5.93
N PHE A 69 11.99 -0.21 6.16
CA PHE A 69 13.12 -0.76 5.41
C PHE A 69 12.77 -1.02 3.95
N GLY A 70 11.56 -1.49 3.65
CA GLY A 70 11.09 -1.67 2.28
C GLY A 70 11.06 -0.35 1.49
N SER A 71 10.59 0.73 2.13
CA SER A 71 10.59 2.07 1.54
C SER A 71 11.98 2.72 1.44
N LEU A 72 12.99 2.23 2.17
CA LEU A 72 14.36 2.73 2.10
C LEU A 72 15.12 2.13 0.91
N VAL A 73 14.81 0.87 0.56
CA VAL A 73 15.48 0.13 -0.51
C VAL A 73 14.77 0.28 -1.86
N GLY A 74 13.44 0.46 -1.85
CA GLY A 74 12.62 0.72 -3.04
C GLY A 74 12.63 2.18 -3.48
#